data_AF-A0A293NEJ9-F1
#
_entry.id   AF-A0A293NEJ9-F1
#
_cell.length_a   1.000
_cell.length_b   1.000
_cell.length_c   1.000
_cell.angle_alpha   90.00
_cell.angle_beta   90.00
_cell.angle_gamma   90.00
#
_symmetry.space_group_name_H-M   'P 1'
#
loop_
_entity.id
_entity.type
_entity.pdbx_description
1 polymer ?
#
loop_
_entity_poly.entity_id
_entity_poly.type
_entity_poly.pdbx_seq_one_letter_code
_entity_poly.pdbx_strand_id
1 'polypeptide(L)'
;MKSMRSTHHPTRSRLLGLLLAVLGGMFAPSAASAQIAGLTEAMKPEFFTRDLIIFIEGLELDETQQIIVEALFEDYELSFEIGIENMNVEIEAIQEQIEDLREDPQKVLELVLKPIERWMGERETLGDQLIENVRVILVSEQEARWMEFNRKLYIEQNFSQGLLSGENLNLHHILRDMAMDPTTTAMIQPAVTDWSIDVMQAMKQRSRLARGPHATIMETINAADSEDDIQRKLELIDARVKVREANDRGIETIASVLPVDRRDTFIRNSLLRAYPTAYRRTPAQRVLDAAAANTTYPEPLQEAIRQLVSDYHAELDTFNADILQSIQRNEPDREREKVRNRLRKINGEETVKYVSPTKELLAARKEMGIRYIERLRELMTTEQFNDLEGARRFAPPTPSGIVPGANGTGETLSNVNKASRGMAPQGKKPGQNPKDLPSNQAPPPKQKGPRRD
;
A
#
# COMPACT_ATOMS: atom_id res chain seq x y z
N MET A 1 -36.06 -6.66 18.05
CA MET A 1 -35.18 -6.05 17.04
C MET A 1 -35.22 -4.52 17.17
N LYS A 2 -34.37 -3.98 18.06
CA LYS A 2 -34.12 -2.53 18.18
C LYS A 2 -32.72 -2.29 17.62
N SER A 3 -32.65 -1.51 16.56
CA SER A 3 -31.42 -1.05 15.90
C SER A 3 -30.54 -0.29 16.89
N MET A 4 -29.42 -0.89 17.33
CA MET A 4 -28.32 -0.15 17.96
C MET A 4 -27.66 0.72 16.89
N ARG A 5 -27.83 2.03 17.02
CA ARG A 5 -27.09 3.03 16.24
C ARG A 5 -25.68 3.10 16.83
N SER A 6 -24.68 2.81 15.99
CA SER A 6 -23.27 3.05 16.26
C SER A 6 -23.05 4.52 16.63
N THR A 7 -22.64 4.76 17.88
CA THR A 7 -22.18 6.06 18.36
C THR A 7 -20.72 6.23 17.99
N HIS A 8 -20.44 7.07 16.98
CA HIS A 8 -19.08 7.53 16.74
C HIS A 8 -18.59 8.36 17.95
N HIS A 9 -17.69 7.79 18.75
CA HIS A 9 -17.06 8.48 19.88
C HIS A 9 -15.98 9.48 19.40
N PRO A 10 -16.05 10.77 19.79
CA PRO A 10 -15.08 11.80 19.42
C PRO A 10 -13.72 11.72 20.17
N THR A 11 -13.52 10.72 21.03
CA THR A 11 -12.31 10.54 21.86
C THR A 11 -11.08 10.08 21.06
N ARG A 12 -11.26 9.26 20.02
CA ARG A 12 -10.15 8.73 19.18
C ARG A 12 -9.30 9.83 18.53
N SER A 13 -9.84 11.02 18.27
CA SER A 13 -9.13 12.11 17.58
C SER A 13 -8.21 12.93 18.48
N ARG A 14 -8.41 12.93 19.81
CA ARG A 14 -7.63 13.79 20.73
C ARG A 14 -6.34 13.13 21.20
N LEU A 15 -6.36 11.81 21.38
CA LEU A 15 -5.25 11.02 21.91
C LEU A 15 -4.11 10.85 20.88
N LEU A 16 -4.47 10.60 19.61
CA LEU A 16 -3.52 10.66 18.49
C LEU A 16 -2.83 12.03 18.41
N GLY A 17 -3.56 13.11 18.72
CA GLY A 17 -3.04 14.48 18.75
C GLY A 17 -2.03 14.73 19.88
N LEU A 18 -2.26 14.18 21.08
CA LEU A 18 -1.32 14.27 22.20
C LEU A 18 -0.04 13.47 21.94
N LEU A 19 -0.18 12.23 21.44
CA LEU A 19 0.94 11.36 21.10
C LEU A 19 1.77 11.94 19.94
N LEU A 20 1.12 12.50 18.92
CA LEU A 20 1.77 13.25 17.83
C LEU A 20 2.44 14.54 18.30
N ALA A 21 1.90 15.22 19.31
CA ALA A 21 2.50 16.44 19.87
C ALA A 21 3.77 16.14 20.68
N VAL A 22 3.75 15.07 21.49
CA VAL A 22 4.93 14.62 22.26
C VAL A 22 6.01 14.06 21.33
N LEU A 23 5.64 13.17 20.40
CA LEU A 23 6.58 12.59 19.43
C LEU A 23 7.10 13.62 18.41
N GLY A 24 6.24 14.56 17.98
CA GLY A 24 6.58 15.60 17.00
C GLY A 24 7.49 16.70 17.54
N GLY A 25 7.53 16.90 18.86
CA GLY A 25 8.43 17.87 19.52
C GLY A 25 9.83 17.32 19.82
N MET A 26 9.98 16.00 19.93
CA MET A 26 11.21 15.36 20.46
C MET A 26 12.03 14.60 19.42
N PHE A 27 11.42 14.16 18.32
CA PHE A 27 12.10 13.36 17.30
C PHE A 27 12.21 14.11 15.97
N ALA A 28 13.34 13.92 15.27
CA ALA A 28 13.45 14.34 13.88
C ALA A 28 12.27 13.74 13.08
N PRO A 29 11.63 14.50 12.18
CA PRO A 29 10.30 14.22 11.60
C PRO A 29 10.15 12.89 10.83
N SER A 30 11.22 12.10 10.69
CA SER A 30 11.23 10.83 9.96
C SER A 30 11.42 9.59 10.84
N ALA A 31 12.07 9.68 12.02
CA ALA A 31 12.13 8.56 12.98
C ALA A 31 10.73 8.26 13.55
N ALA A 32 9.96 9.32 13.77
CA ALA A 32 8.56 9.25 14.18
C ALA A 32 7.70 8.43 13.20
N SER A 33 7.96 8.45 11.88
CA SER A 33 7.06 7.85 10.89
C SER A 33 6.96 6.31 10.95
N ALA A 34 8.08 5.60 11.19
CA ALA A 34 8.08 4.14 11.32
C ALA A 34 7.55 3.67 12.70
N GLN A 35 7.78 4.48 13.74
CA GLN A 35 7.32 4.23 15.11
C GLN A 35 5.80 4.48 15.23
N ILE A 36 5.29 5.53 14.57
CA ILE A 36 3.85 5.80 14.45
C ILE A 36 3.13 4.68 13.68
N ALA A 37 3.78 4.03 12.72
CA ALA A 37 3.19 2.88 12.03
C ALA A 37 2.98 1.67 12.96
N GLY A 38 3.95 1.34 13.81
CA GLY A 38 3.80 0.27 14.82
C GLY A 38 2.72 0.58 15.87
N LEU A 39 2.64 1.85 16.29
CA LEU A 39 1.60 2.35 17.19
C LEU A 39 0.20 2.29 16.57
N THR A 40 0.09 2.65 15.29
CA THR A 40 -1.18 2.58 14.54
C THR A 40 -1.61 1.14 14.36
N GLU A 41 -0.66 0.22 14.19
CA GLU A 41 -0.94 -1.20 14.10
C GLU A 41 -1.45 -1.77 15.41
N ALA A 42 -0.90 -1.36 16.57
CA ALA A 42 -1.37 -1.76 17.89
C ALA A 42 -2.86 -1.41 18.15
N MET A 43 -3.40 -0.43 17.43
CA MET A 43 -4.79 0.04 17.54
C MET A 43 -5.77 -0.75 16.65
N LYS A 44 -5.28 -1.70 15.86
CA LYS A 44 -6.12 -2.56 15.03
C LYS A 44 -6.21 -3.96 15.63
N PRO A 45 -7.39 -4.59 15.54
CA PRO A 45 -7.51 -5.99 15.88
C PRO A 45 -6.70 -6.81 14.87
N GLU A 46 -6.23 -7.95 15.32
CA GLU A 46 -5.49 -8.91 14.49
C GLU A 46 -6.42 -9.66 13.54
N PHE A 47 -7.65 -9.92 13.99
CA PHE A 47 -8.72 -10.54 13.20
C PHE A 47 -9.92 -9.60 13.13
N PHE A 48 -10.56 -9.53 11.97
CA PHE A 48 -11.81 -8.80 11.77
C PHE A 48 -12.93 -9.78 11.47
N THR A 49 -14.20 -9.43 11.73
CA THR A 49 -15.36 -10.26 11.35
C THR A 49 -15.32 -10.73 9.89
N ARG A 50 -14.80 -9.91 8.96
CA ARG A 50 -14.66 -10.29 7.54
C ARG A 50 -13.71 -11.49 7.33
N ASP A 51 -12.79 -11.71 8.26
CA ASP A 51 -11.80 -12.79 8.19
C ASP A 51 -12.44 -14.13 8.59
N LEU A 52 -13.61 -14.12 9.23
CA LEU A 52 -14.42 -15.31 9.55
C LEU A 52 -14.61 -16.22 8.31
N ILE A 53 -14.81 -15.64 7.13
CA ILE A 53 -14.98 -16.39 5.88
C ILE A 53 -13.76 -17.31 5.63
N ILE A 54 -12.56 -16.87 5.99
CA ILE A 54 -11.33 -17.65 5.82
C ILE A 54 -11.32 -18.86 6.76
N PHE A 55 -11.85 -18.71 7.97
CA PHE A 55 -12.01 -19.80 8.94
C PHE A 55 -13.03 -20.82 8.45
N ILE A 56 -14.21 -20.34 8.02
CA ILE A 56 -15.29 -21.19 7.51
C ILE A 56 -14.83 -21.99 6.29
N GLU A 57 -14.29 -21.31 5.27
CA GLU A 57 -13.84 -21.96 4.04
C GLU A 57 -12.59 -22.82 4.27
N GLY A 58 -11.65 -22.37 5.08
CA GLY A 58 -10.37 -23.03 5.29
C GLY A 58 -10.46 -24.31 6.13
N LEU A 59 -11.40 -24.35 7.07
CA LEU A 59 -11.61 -25.48 7.97
C LEU A 59 -12.85 -26.31 7.60
N GLU A 60 -13.62 -25.89 6.58
CA GLU A 60 -14.92 -26.50 6.22
C GLU A 60 -15.82 -26.66 7.45
N LEU A 61 -16.06 -25.54 8.14
CA LEU A 61 -16.91 -25.53 9.34
C LEU A 61 -18.36 -25.83 8.96
N ASP A 62 -19.02 -26.70 9.73
CA ASP A 62 -20.46 -26.94 9.59
C ASP A 62 -21.29 -25.77 10.16
N GLU A 63 -22.60 -25.76 9.92
CA GLU A 63 -23.49 -24.67 10.38
C GLU A 63 -23.45 -24.45 11.90
N THR A 64 -23.27 -25.51 12.69
CA THR A 64 -23.22 -25.39 14.16
C THR A 64 -21.90 -24.77 14.59
N GLN A 65 -20.79 -25.23 14.01
CA GLN A 65 -19.46 -24.68 14.25
C GLN A 65 -19.36 -23.23 13.79
N GLN A 66 -19.97 -22.87 12.66
CA GLN A 66 -20.03 -21.49 12.17
C GLN A 66 -20.64 -20.55 13.22
N ILE A 67 -21.78 -20.92 13.82
CA ILE A 67 -22.43 -20.15 14.89
C ILE A 67 -21.50 -20.02 16.11
N ILE A 68 -20.78 -21.08 16.47
CA ILE A 68 -19.83 -21.06 17.59
C ILE A 68 -18.67 -20.11 17.29
N VAL A 69 -18.06 -20.21 16.10
CA VAL A 69 -16.95 -19.34 15.70
C VAL A 69 -17.40 -17.89 15.58
N GLU A 70 -18.60 -17.61 15.08
CA GLU A 70 -19.19 -16.27 15.09
C GLU A 70 -19.23 -15.69 16.51
N ALA A 71 -19.73 -16.46 17.48
CA ALA A 71 -19.76 -16.04 18.88
C ALA A 71 -18.35 -15.82 19.47
N LEU A 72 -17.36 -16.65 19.09
CA LEU A 72 -15.96 -16.47 19.49
C LEU A 72 -15.37 -15.18 18.91
N PHE A 73 -15.70 -14.82 17.66
CA PHE A 73 -15.29 -13.56 17.05
C PHE A 73 -15.93 -12.35 17.73
N GLU A 74 -17.22 -12.43 18.08
CA GLU A 74 -17.91 -11.37 18.83
C GLU A 74 -17.26 -11.14 20.21
N ASP A 75 -16.91 -12.21 20.93
CA ASP A 75 -16.22 -12.12 22.23
C ASP A 75 -14.79 -11.56 22.09
N TYR A 76 -14.07 -11.97 21.04
CA TYR A 76 -12.76 -11.42 20.70
C TYR A 76 -12.83 -9.91 20.41
N GLU A 77 -13.79 -9.47 19.59
CA GLU A 77 -13.97 -8.06 19.24
C GLU A 77 -14.33 -7.23 20.47
N LEU A 78 -15.24 -7.73 21.33
CA LEU A 78 -15.59 -7.08 22.60
C LEU A 78 -14.37 -6.96 23.52
N SER A 79 -13.61 -8.04 23.69
CA SER A 79 -12.40 -8.05 24.52
C SER A 79 -11.34 -7.09 23.97
N PHE A 80 -11.23 -7.00 22.65
CA PHE A 80 -10.35 -6.04 21.98
C PHE A 80 -10.77 -4.59 22.28
N GLU A 81 -12.06 -4.27 22.17
CA GLU A 81 -12.59 -2.93 22.46
C GLU A 81 -12.37 -2.52 23.92
N ILE A 82 -12.65 -3.44 24.86
CA ILE A 82 -12.41 -3.23 26.29
C ILE A 82 -10.93 -2.96 26.55
N GLY A 83 -10.04 -3.75 25.93
CA GLY A 83 -8.60 -3.58 26.10
C GLY A 83 -8.08 -2.23 25.59
N ILE A 84 -8.57 -1.77 24.42
CA ILE A 84 -8.29 -0.42 23.92
C ILE A 84 -8.82 0.66 24.87
N GLU A 85 -10.03 0.49 25.42
CA GLU A 85 -10.60 1.42 26.38
C GLU A 85 -9.76 1.50 27.66
N ASN A 86 -9.36 0.36 28.22
CA ASN A 86 -8.50 0.29 29.41
C ASN A 86 -7.14 0.96 29.17
N MET A 87 -6.50 0.69 28.03
CA MET A 87 -5.26 1.36 27.64
C MET A 87 -5.45 2.89 27.56
N ASN A 88 -6.56 3.36 26.98
CA ASN A 88 -6.85 4.80 26.90
C ASN A 88 -7.06 5.42 28.29
N VAL A 89 -7.79 4.75 29.18
CA VAL A 89 -8.01 5.20 30.57
C VAL A 89 -6.69 5.33 31.31
N GLU A 90 -5.77 4.38 31.14
CA GLU A 90 -4.43 4.47 31.73
C GLU A 90 -3.61 5.65 31.18
N ILE A 91 -3.64 5.86 29.85
CA ILE A 91 -2.95 7.00 29.23
C ILE A 91 -3.54 8.33 29.71
N GLU A 92 -4.86 8.42 29.89
CA GLU A 92 -5.53 9.59 30.45
C GLU A 92 -5.12 9.84 31.91
N ALA A 93 -5.04 8.81 32.74
CA ALA A 93 -4.56 8.94 34.12
C ALA A 93 -3.09 9.40 34.20
N ILE A 94 -2.28 9.09 33.20
CA ILE A 94 -0.89 9.56 33.10
C ILE A 94 -0.85 11.06 32.74
N GLN A 95 -1.85 11.64 32.08
CA GLN A 95 -1.83 13.05 31.68
C GLN A 95 -1.63 14.01 32.85
N GLU A 96 -2.23 13.72 34.01
CA GLU A 96 -2.03 14.50 35.23
C GLU A 96 -0.56 14.47 35.70
N GLN A 97 0.13 13.34 35.52
CA GLN A 97 1.55 13.17 35.88
C GLN A 97 2.49 13.80 34.86
N ILE A 98 2.07 13.95 33.60
CA ILE A 98 2.86 14.60 32.55
C ILE A 98 3.05 16.08 32.83
N GLU A 99 2.08 16.76 33.44
CA GLU A 99 2.21 18.17 33.80
C GLU A 99 3.39 18.41 34.75
N ASP A 100 3.57 17.52 35.73
CA ASP A 100 4.68 17.55 36.69
C ASP A 100 6.03 17.11 36.10
N LEU A 101 6.01 16.35 34.99
CA LEU A 101 7.19 15.75 34.36
C LEU A 101 7.58 16.42 33.04
N ARG A 102 7.02 17.59 32.73
CA ARG A 102 7.30 18.34 31.50
C ARG A 102 8.78 18.61 31.24
N GLU A 103 9.59 18.69 32.30
CA GLU A 103 11.03 18.93 32.21
C GLU A 103 11.85 17.65 31.94
N ASP A 104 11.24 16.46 32.02
CA ASP A 104 11.85 15.16 31.70
C ASP A 104 11.11 14.46 30.54
N PRO A 105 11.39 14.87 29.30
CA PRO A 105 10.91 14.25 28.06
C PRO A 105 10.96 12.72 28.02
N GLN A 106 12.03 12.14 28.55
CA GLN A 106 12.30 10.72 28.42
C GLN A 106 11.44 9.91 29.37
N LYS A 107 11.23 10.42 30.58
CA LYS A 107 10.34 9.83 31.57
C LYS A 107 8.87 9.94 31.15
N VAL A 108 8.47 11.05 30.52
CA VAL A 108 7.13 11.19 29.91
C VAL A 108 6.91 10.12 28.83
N LEU A 109 7.89 9.91 27.95
CA LEU A 109 7.82 8.89 26.91
C LEU A 109 7.69 7.48 27.51
N GLU A 110 8.51 7.14 28.52
CA GLU A 110 8.44 5.85 29.21
C GLU A 110 7.07 5.60 29.83
N LEU A 111 6.48 6.61 30.49
CA LEU A 111 5.15 6.49 31.09
C LEU A 111 4.07 6.22 30.04
N VAL A 112 4.12 6.93 28.90
CA VAL A 112 3.13 6.77 27.82
C VAL A 112 3.29 5.44 27.07
N LEU A 113 4.52 4.95 26.88
CA LEU A 113 4.76 3.70 26.14
C LEU A 113 4.36 2.45 26.92
N LYS A 114 4.49 2.45 28.25
CA LYS A 114 4.20 1.26 29.08
C LYS A 114 2.77 0.70 28.91
N PRO A 115 1.69 1.52 28.99
CA PRO A 115 0.34 1.03 28.71
C PRO A 115 0.19 0.41 27.32
N ILE A 116 0.85 1.02 26.32
CA ILE A 116 0.80 0.57 24.93
C ILE A 116 1.51 -0.78 24.77
N GLU A 117 2.69 -0.95 25.35
CA GLU A 117 3.45 -2.20 25.31
C GLU A 117 2.68 -3.35 25.96
N ARG A 118 2.06 -3.08 27.12
CA ARG A 118 1.22 -4.07 27.80
C ARG A 118 0.03 -4.45 26.93
N TRP A 119 -0.66 -3.46 26.38
CA TRP A 119 -1.79 -3.68 25.48
C TRP A 119 -1.38 -4.50 24.25
N MET A 120 -0.21 -4.22 23.66
CA MET A 120 0.29 -5.01 22.53
C MET A 120 0.46 -6.49 22.87
N GLY A 121 0.97 -6.81 24.06
CA GLY A 121 1.10 -8.19 24.54
C GLY A 121 -0.25 -8.86 24.86
N GLU A 122 -1.18 -8.12 25.47
CA GLU A 122 -2.55 -8.58 25.71
C GLU A 122 -3.27 -8.87 24.39
N ARG A 123 -3.12 -7.98 23.40
CA ARG A 123 -3.70 -8.17 22.06
C ARG A 123 -3.18 -9.41 21.35
N GLU A 124 -1.88 -9.66 21.39
CA GLU A 124 -1.28 -10.89 20.82
C GLU A 124 -1.87 -12.13 21.53
N THR A 125 -2.01 -12.08 22.85
CA THR A 125 -2.64 -13.15 23.64
C THR A 125 -4.11 -13.37 23.25
N LEU A 126 -4.89 -12.30 23.02
CA LEU A 126 -6.28 -12.41 22.55
C LEU A 126 -6.36 -13.08 21.17
N GLY A 127 -5.43 -12.75 20.27
CA GLY A 127 -5.33 -13.40 18.96
C GLY A 127 -5.06 -14.89 19.09
N ASP A 128 -4.04 -15.26 19.86
CA ASP A 128 -3.68 -16.67 20.12
C ASP A 128 -4.84 -17.45 20.75
N GLN A 129 -5.57 -16.84 21.70
CA GLN A 129 -6.75 -17.43 22.33
C GLN A 129 -7.88 -17.68 21.34
N LEU A 130 -8.17 -16.73 20.45
CA LEU A 130 -9.19 -16.93 19.40
C LEU A 130 -8.83 -18.13 18.53
N ILE A 131 -7.58 -18.22 18.07
CA ILE A 131 -7.09 -19.31 17.23
C ILE A 131 -7.19 -20.66 17.95
N GLU A 132 -6.77 -20.72 19.20
CA GLU A 132 -6.84 -21.97 19.98
C GLU A 132 -8.29 -22.37 20.28
N ASN A 133 -9.16 -21.42 20.62
CA ASN A 133 -10.58 -21.68 20.86
C ASN A 133 -11.28 -22.24 19.62
N VAL A 134 -10.97 -21.71 18.43
CA VAL A 134 -11.43 -22.28 17.16
C VAL A 134 -10.90 -23.70 16.99
N ARG A 135 -9.62 -23.94 17.27
CA ARG A 135 -9.01 -25.27 17.11
C ARG A 135 -9.71 -26.33 17.99
N VAL A 136 -10.07 -25.98 19.21
CA VAL A 136 -10.70 -26.87 20.19
C VAL A 136 -12.04 -27.43 19.70
N ILE A 137 -12.78 -26.69 18.88
CA ILE A 137 -14.09 -27.13 18.36
C ILE A 137 -14.01 -27.95 17.07
N LEU A 138 -12.81 -28.17 16.53
CA LEU A 138 -12.62 -28.91 15.29
C LEU A 138 -12.74 -30.41 15.52
N VAL A 139 -13.35 -31.10 14.54
CA VAL A 139 -13.30 -32.56 14.48
C VAL A 139 -12.00 -33.03 13.84
N SER A 140 -11.63 -34.30 14.01
CA SER A 140 -10.34 -34.83 13.53
C SER A 140 -10.08 -34.62 12.03
N GLU A 141 -11.11 -34.67 11.18
CA GLU A 141 -10.99 -34.41 9.74
C GLU A 141 -10.65 -32.95 9.44
N GLN A 142 -11.15 -32.01 10.24
CA GLN A 142 -10.86 -30.58 10.10
C GLN A 142 -9.51 -30.24 10.72
N GLU A 143 -9.14 -30.89 11.83
CA GLU A 143 -7.81 -30.71 12.44
C GLU A 143 -6.68 -31.13 11.48
N ALA A 144 -6.91 -32.12 10.61
CA ALA A 144 -5.96 -32.49 9.56
C ALA A 144 -5.64 -31.33 8.58
N ARG A 145 -6.56 -30.36 8.45
CA ARG A 145 -6.41 -29.15 7.60
C ARG A 145 -5.76 -27.98 8.32
N TRP A 146 -5.61 -28.07 9.64
CA TRP A 146 -5.13 -26.99 10.51
C TRP A 146 -3.81 -26.39 10.04
N MET A 147 -2.88 -27.23 9.57
CA MET A 147 -1.59 -26.76 9.10
C MET A 147 -1.72 -25.90 7.84
N GLU A 148 -2.54 -26.30 6.87
CA GLU A 148 -2.78 -25.52 5.65
C GLU A 148 -3.54 -24.23 5.96
N PHE A 149 -4.59 -24.33 6.79
CA PHE A 149 -5.34 -23.18 7.26
C PHE A 149 -4.44 -22.12 7.90
N ASN A 150 -3.56 -22.52 8.83
CA ASN A 150 -2.63 -21.59 9.48
C ASN A 150 -1.67 -20.92 8.50
N ARG A 151 -1.21 -21.64 7.47
CA ARG A 151 -0.37 -21.01 6.43
C ARG A 151 -1.15 -19.95 5.68
N LYS A 152 -2.35 -20.28 5.21
CA LYS A 152 -3.23 -19.35 4.48
C LYS A 152 -3.56 -18.12 5.32
N LEU A 153 -3.92 -18.32 6.59
CA LEU A 153 -4.24 -17.26 7.53
C LEU A 153 -3.04 -16.34 7.79
N TYR A 154 -1.87 -16.92 8.06
CA TYR A 154 -0.65 -16.14 8.27
C TYR A 154 -0.30 -15.28 7.06
N ILE A 155 -0.42 -15.83 5.84
CA ILE A 155 -0.20 -15.10 4.58
C ILE A 155 -1.22 -13.96 4.46
N GLU A 156 -2.50 -14.20 4.75
CA GLU A 156 -3.55 -13.16 4.71
C GLU A 156 -3.24 -11.98 5.63
N GLN A 157 -2.80 -12.25 6.85
CA GLN A 157 -2.50 -11.19 7.81
C GLN A 157 -1.24 -10.40 7.44
N ASN A 158 -0.26 -11.06 6.82
CA ASN A 158 1.08 -10.50 6.65
C ASN A 158 1.38 -9.99 5.24
N PHE A 159 0.54 -10.28 4.23
CA PHE A 159 0.84 -9.85 2.85
C PHE A 159 0.80 -8.33 2.68
N SER A 160 0.02 -7.59 3.47
CA SER A 160 -0.15 -6.13 3.33
C SER A 160 1.05 -5.30 3.83
N GLN A 161 1.96 -5.93 4.58
CA GLN A 161 3.13 -5.27 5.20
C GLN A 161 4.30 -5.08 4.22
N GLY A 162 4.16 -5.48 2.96
CA GLY A 162 5.22 -5.39 1.99
C GLY A 162 5.42 -3.99 1.43
N LEU A 163 6.69 -3.68 1.17
CA LEU A 163 7.17 -2.39 0.70
C LEU A 163 7.61 -2.46 -0.76
N LEU A 164 8.12 -3.62 -1.20
CA LEU A 164 8.62 -3.82 -2.55
C LEU A 164 7.50 -4.32 -3.49
N SER A 165 7.59 -3.98 -4.77
CA SER A 165 6.71 -4.54 -5.80
C SER A 165 6.84 -6.06 -5.80
N GLY A 166 5.72 -6.79 -5.89
CA GLY A 166 5.65 -8.26 -5.81
C GLY A 166 5.67 -8.84 -4.39
N GLU A 167 5.97 -8.05 -3.35
CA GLU A 167 5.93 -8.52 -1.96
C GLU A 167 4.48 -8.73 -1.47
N ASN A 168 3.55 -7.86 -1.88
CA ASN A 168 2.15 -7.85 -1.44
C ASN A 168 1.24 -8.82 -2.22
N LEU A 169 1.81 -9.85 -2.83
CA LEU A 169 1.06 -10.81 -3.62
C LEU A 169 0.53 -11.94 -2.73
N ASN A 170 -0.77 -12.22 -2.84
CA ASN A 170 -1.39 -13.41 -2.27
C ASN A 170 -1.99 -14.24 -3.41
N LEU A 171 -1.34 -15.36 -3.76
CA LEU A 171 -1.77 -16.22 -4.87
C LEU A 171 -3.09 -16.95 -4.55
N HIS A 172 -3.45 -17.14 -3.29
CA HIS A 172 -4.76 -17.71 -2.93
C HIS A 172 -5.91 -16.84 -3.43
N HIS A 173 -5.78 -15.50 -3.36
CA HIS A 173 -6.82 -14.60 -3.87
C HIS A 173 -7.00 -14.76 -5.38
N ILE A 174 -5.89 -14.83 -6.12
CA ILE A 174 -5.93 -14.95 -7.57
C ILE A 174 -6.55 -16.28 -7.99
N LEU A 175 -6.16 -17.38 -7.33
CA LEU A 175 -6.70 -18.70 -7.60
C LEU A 175 -8.19 -18.81 -7.27
N ARG A 176 -8.62 -18.21 -6.16
CA ARG A 176 -10.05 -18.11 -5.80
C ARG A 176 -10.83 -17.32 -6.85
N ASP A 177 -10.32 -16.16 -7.27
CA ASP A 177 -10.99 -15.29 -8.23
C ASP A 177 -11.09 -15.93 -9.63
N MET A 178 -10.20 -16.87 -9.96
CA MET A 178 -10.25 -17.64 -11.20
C MET A 178 -11.33 -18.73 -11.22
N ALA A 179 -11.91 -19.08 -10.07
CA ALA A 179 -12.96 -20.08 -9.91
C ALA A 179 -12.64 -21.39 -10.66
N MET A 180 -11.50 -21.99 -10.33
CA MET A 180 -11.05 -23.25 -10.94
C MET A 180 -12.01 -24.40 -10.61
N ASP A 181 -12.17 -25.34 -11.54
CA ASP A 181 -12.93 -26.56 -11.26
C ASP A 181 -12.19 -27.45 -10.23
N PRO A 182 -12.88 -28.39 -9.57
CA PRO A 182 -12.26 -29.25 -8.55
C PRO A 182 -11.07 -30.06 -9.04
N THR A 183 -11.08 -30.49 -10.32
CA THR A 183 -10.00 -31.28 -10.91
C THR A 183 -8.74 -30.44 -11.06
N THR A 184 -8.87 -29.23 -11.62
CA THR A 184 -7.75 -28.30 -11.77
C THR A 184 -7.22 -27.86 -10.40
N THR A 185 -8.11 -27.59 -9.44
CA THR A 185 -7.73 -27.23 -8.06
C THR A 185 -6.90 -28.32 -7.41
N ALA A 186 -7.35 -29.58 -7.48
CA ALA A 186 -6.60 -30.72 -6.93
C ALA A 186 -5.24 -30.91 -7.61
N MET A 187 -5.15 -30.66 -8.92
CA MET A 187 -3.91 -30.78 -9.69
C MET A 187 -2.85 -29.75 -9.27
N ILE A 188 -3.25 -28.50 -9.01
CA ILE A 188 -2.30 -27.44 -8.62
C ILE A 188 -2.00 -27.41 -7.11
N GLN A 189 -2.78 -28.12 -6.29
CA GLN A 189 -2.67 -28.10 -4.83
C GLN A 189 -1.25 -28.37 -4.30
N PRO A 190 -0.45 -29.31 -4.85
CA PRO A 190 0.94 -29.47 -4.44
C PRO A 190 1.79 -28.21 -4.67
N ALA A 191 1.68 -27.60 -5.86
CA ALA A 191 2.41 -26.37 -6.19
C ALA A 191 1.99 -25.17 -5.32
N VAL A 192 0.69 -25.07 -5.00
CA VAL A 192 0.16 -24.06 -4.07
C VAL A 192 0.69 -24.28 -2.66
N THR A 193 0.76 -25.55 -2.23
CA THR A 193 1.30 -25.92 -0.91
C THR A 193 2.77 -25.54 -0.80
N ASP A 194 3.59 -25.89 -1.79
CA ASP A 194 5.02 -25.57 -1.81
C ASP A 194 5.27 -24.06 -1.76
N TRP A 195 4.52 -23.28 -2.57
CA TRP A 195 4.56 -21.82 -2.51
C TRP A 195 4.16 -21.30 -1.12
N SER A 196 3.07 -21.80 -0.54
CA SER A 196 2.57 -21.33 0.77
C SER A 196 3.58 -21.54 1.89
N ILE A 197 4.36 -22.63 1.83
CA ILE A 197 5.43 -22.92 2.79
C ILE A 197 6.59 -21.93 2.61
N ASP A 198 7.07 -21.76 1.38
CA ASP A 198 8.20 -20.88 1.05
C ASP A 198 7.90 -19.41 1.41
N VAL A 199 6.75 -18.90 0.98
CA VAL A 199 6.36 -17.50 1.24
C VAL A 199 6.14 -17.25 2.73
N MET A 200 5.51 -18.18 3.46
CA MET A 200 5.31 -18.04 4.90
C MET A 200 6.65 -18.02 5.65
N GLN A 201 7.59 -18.90 5.29
CA GLN A 201 8.93 -18.90 5.89
C GLN A 201 9.65 -17.57 5.64
N ALA A 202 9.60 -17.05 4.41
CA ALA A 202 10.18 -15.77 4.06
C ALA A 202 9.52 -14.60 4.83
N MET A 203 8.18 -14.60 4.95
CA MET A 203 7.42 -13.60 5.69
C MET A 203 7.75 -13.64 7.18
N LYS A 204 7.89 -14.84 7.79
CA LYS A 204 8.32 -14.98 9.20
C LYS A 204 9.70 -14.37 9.43
N GLN A 205 10.66 -14.63 8.53
CA GLN A 205 12.00 -14.04 8.63
C GLN A 205 11.95 -12.51 8.51
N ARG A 206 11.15 -11.97 7.57
CA ARG A 206 10.91 -10.54 7.44
C ARG A 206 10.30 -9.95 8.71
N SER A 207 9.24 -10.56 9.24
CA SER A 207 8.54 -10.07 10.44
C SER A 207 9.44 -10.09 11.67
N ARG A 208 10.30 -11.11 11.81
CA ARG A 208 11.33 -11.17 12.88
C ARG A 208 12.29 -9.98 12.80
N LEU A 209 12.82 -9.70 11.61
CA LEU A 209 13.75 -8.57 11.41
C LEU A 209 13.06 -7.22 11.58
N ALA A 210 11.80 -7.10 11.16
CA ALA A 210 11.01 -5.88 11.31
C ALA A 210 10.75 -5.54 12.77
N ARG A 211 10.36 -6.54 13.58
CA ARG A 211 10.17 -6.42 15.03
C ARG A 211 11.47 -6.02 15.74
N GLY A 212 12.61 -6.58 15.30
CA GLY A 212 13.90 -6.33 15.92
C GLY A 212 14.14 -7.17 17.18
N PRO A 213 15.31 -7.03 17.82
CA PRO A 213 15.73 -7.88 18.93
C PRO A 213 15.26 -7.39 20.32
N HIS A 214 14.70 -6.18 20.39
CA HIS A 214 14.37 -5.52 21.65
C HIS A 214 13.01 -5.95 22.19
N ALA A 215 12.91 -6.05 23.51
CA ALA A 215 11.68 -6.46 24.18
C ALA A 215 10.68 -5.29 24.29
N THR A 216 11.20 -4.06 24.33
CA THR A 216 10.41 -2.83 24.51
C THR A 216 10.58 -1.86 23.34
N ILE A 217 9.56 -1.04 23.11
CA ILE A 217 9.60 0.10 22.19
C ILE A 217 10.68 1.07 22.64
N MET A 218 10.84 1.28 23.95
CA MET A 218 11.85 2.19 24.49
C MET A 218 13.29 1.76 24.16
N GLU A 219 13.61 0.47 24.31
CA GLU A 219 14.90 -0.07 23.87
C GLU A 219 15.10 0.12 22.36
N THR A 220 14.06 -0.09 21.57
CA THR A 220 14.09 0.12 20.11
C THR A 220 14.37 1.59 19.75
N ILE A 221 13.80 2.54 20.51
CA ILE A 221 14.05 3.98 20.34
C ILE A 221 15.49 4.32 20.71
N ASN A 222 15.98 3.80 21.83
CA ASN A 222 17.33 4.08 22.31
C ASN A 222 18.41 3.48 21.39
N ALA A 223 18.14 2.30 20.81
CA ALA A 223 19.02 1.65 19.86
C ALA A 223 18.86 2.17 18.42
N ALA A 224 17.90 3.07 18.17
CA ALA A 224 17.63 3.58 16.84
C ALA A 224 18.88 4.23 16.25
N ASP A 225 19.15 3.91 14.98
CA ASP A 225 20.28 4.42 14.22
C ASP A 225 21.68 4.03 14.72
N SER A 226 21.77 3.10 15.67
CA SER A 226 23.00 2.35 15.95
C SER A 226 23.47 1.56 14.71
N GLU A 227 24.75 1.17 14.69
CA GLU A 227 25.30 0.33 13.61
C GLU A 227 24.50 -0.97 13.45
N ASP A 228 24.14 -1.61 14.56
CA ASP A 228 23.30 -2.82 14.58
C ASP A 228 21.90 -2.57 13.99
N ASP A 229 21.26 -1.44 14.33
CA ASP A 229 19.95 -1.07 13.77
C ASP A 229 20.03 -0.80 12.25
N ILE A 230 21.10 -0.15 11.80
CA ILE A 230 21.35 0.08 10.37
C ILE A 230 21.57 -1.25 9.63
N GLN A 231 22.39 -2.14 10.17
CA GLN A 231 22.64 -3.45 9.59
C GLN A 231 21.35 -4.29 9.52
N ARG A 232 20.57 -4.32 10.60
CA ARG A 232 19.25 -4.97 10.63
C ARG A 232 18.29 -4.42 9.57
N LYS A 233 18.25 -3.09 9.35
CA LYS A 233 17.42 -2.47 8.30
C LYS A 233 17.85 -2.92 6.90
N LEU A 234 19.16 -3.12 6.66
CA LEU A 234 19.65 -3.67 5.39
C LEU A 234 19.23 -5.13 5.22
N GLU A 235 19.39 -5.95 6.26
CA GLU A 235 18.93 -7.36 6.25
C GLU A 235 17.41 -7.48 6.08
N LEU A 236 16.64 -6.55 6.64
CA LEU A 236 15.20 -6.48 6.43
C LEU A 236 14.86 -6.28 4.95
N ILE A 237 15.62 -5.44 4.22
CA ILE A 237 15.42 -5.28 2.77
C ILE A 237 15.68 -6.59 2.03
N ASP A 238 16.73 -7.33 2.40
CA ASP A 238 17.02 -8.63 1.79
C ASP A 238 15.94 -9.67 2.12
N ALA A 239 15.40 -9.67 3.33
CA ALA A 239 14.28 -10.54 3.69
C ALA A 239 13.01 -10.19 2.91
N ARG A 240 12.74 -8.91 2.62
CA ARG A 240 11.64 -8.48 1.74
C ARG A 240 11.84 -8.97 0.31
N VAL A 241 13.06 -8.93 -0.20
CA VAL A 241 13.40 -9.50 -1.52
C VAL A 241 13.08 -10.99 -1.55
N LYS A 242 13.41 -11.75 -0.50
CA LYS A 242 13.08 -13.18 -0.41
C LYS A 242 11.57 -13.47 -0.46
N VAL A 243 10.74 -12.64 0.17
CA VAL A 243 9.26 -12.78 0.08
C VAL A 243 8.79 -12.60 -1.36
N ARG A 244 9.29 -11.55 -2.04
CA ARG A 244 8.99 -11.33 -3.47
C ARG A 244 9.46 -12.49 -4.34
N GLU A 245 10.67 -13.00 -4.13
CA GLU A 245 11.19 -14.13 -4.90
C GLU A 245 10.39 -15.42 -4.67
N ALA A 246 9.92 -15.67 -3.43
CA ALA A 246 9.02 -16.79 -3.15
C ALA A 246 7.69 -16.65 -3.93
N ASN A 247 7.15 -15.44 -4.00
CA ASN A 247 5.97 -15.14 -4.81
C ASN A 247 6.23 -15.35 -6.31
N ASP A 248 7.34 -14.84 -6.84
CA ASP A 248 7.71 -14.99 -8.26
C ASP A 248 7.89 -16.48 -8.64
N ARG A 249 8.58 -17.27 -7.80
CA ARG A 249 8.69 -18.73 -7.96
C ARG A 249 7.33 -19.42 -7.89
N GLY A 250 6.46 -18.96 -7.00
CA GLY A 250 5.09 -19.48 -6.87
C GLY A 250 4.29 -19.28 -8.15
N ILE A 251 4.39 -18.11 -8.78
CA ILE A 251 3.76 -17.85 -10.09
C ILE A 251 4.25 -18.86 -11.13
N GLU A 252 5.57 -19.04 -11.27
CA GLU A 252 6.15 -19.95 -12.24
C GLU A 252 5.74 -21.41 -11.99
N THR A 253 5.84 -21.86 -10.74
CA THR A 253 5.56 -23.25 -10.35
C THR A 253 4.10 -23.59 -10.57
N ILE A 254 3.16 -22.73 -10.13
CA ILE A 254 1.72 -22.96 -10.33
C ILE A 254 1.36 -22.87 -11.82
N ALA A 255 1.91 -21.90 -12.54
CA ALA A 255 1.66 -21.75 -13.98
C ALA A 255 2.13 -22.97 -14.79
N SER A 256 3.24 -23.61 -14.39
CA SER A 256 3.79 -24.79 -15.08
C SER A 256 2.84 -25.99 -15.06
N VAL A 257 2.03 -26.10 -14.01
CA VAL A 257 1.06 -27.20 -13.81
C VAL A 257 -0.31 -26.85 -14.42
N LEU A 258 -0.63 -25.56 -14.55
CA LEU A 258 -1.93 -25.13 -15.09
C LEU A 258 -2.13 -25.53 -16.57
N PRO A 259 -3.38 -25.86 -16.96
CA PRO A 259 -3.77 -26.01 -18.37
C PRO A 259 -3.54 -24.71 -19.15
N VAL A 260 -3.24 -24.83 -20.44
CA VAL A 260 -2.82 -23.69 -21.29
C VAL A 260 -3.88 -22.57 -21.31
N ASP A 261 -5.16 -22.93 -21.35
CA ASP A 261 -6.29 -21.97 -21.35
C ASP A 261 -6.39 -21.14 -20.06
N ARG A 262 -5.90 -21.68 -18.92
CA ARG A 262 -5.92 -21.00 -17.62
C ARG A 262 -4.59 -20.33 -17.28
N ARG A 263 -3.48 -20.90 -17.77
CA ARG A 263 -2.10 -20.46 -17.48
C ARG A 263 -1.90 -18.98 -17.78
N ASP A 264 -2.24 -18.53 -18.99
CA ASP A 264 -1.96 -17.16 -19.41
C ASP A 264 -2.76 -16.14 -18.59
N THR A 265 -4.01 -16.48 -18.25
CA THR A 265 -4.86 -15.66 -17.38
C THR A 265 -4.28 -15.58 -15.96
N PHE A 266 -3.81 -16.70 -15.41
CA PHE A 266 -3.18 -16.74 -14.09
C PHE A 266 -1.89 -15.91 -14.04
N ILE A 267 -1.00 -16.08 -15.02
CA ILE A 267 0.26 -15.32 -15.12
C ILE A 267 -0.05 -13.84 -15.22
N ARG A 268 -0.95 -13.45 -16.13
CA ARG A 268 -1.34 -12.04 -16.32
C ARG A 268 -1.89 -11.42 -15.05
N ASN A 269 -2.81 -12.08 -14.36
CA ASN A 269 -3.42 -11.56 -13.13
C ASN A 269 -2.39 -11.45 -12.01
N SER A 270 -1.50 -12.42 -11.89
CA SER A 270 -0.41 -12.43 -10.91
C SER A 270 0.58 -11.29 -11.14
N LEU A 271 1.08 -11.15 -12.38
CA LEU A 271 2.01 -10.10 -12.75
C LEU A 271 1.38 -8.70 -12.67
N LEU A 272 0.10 -8.55 -13.01
CA LEU A 272 -0.63 -7.30 -12.85
C LEU A 272 -0.74 -6.87 -11.39
N ARG A 273 -1.04 -7.81 -10.49
CA ARG A 273 -1.18 -7.52 -9.05
C ARG A 273 0.17 -7.30 -8.38
N ALA A 274 1.19 -8.07 -8.75
CA ALA A 274 2.55 -7.95 -8.23
C ALA A 274 3.28 -6.71 -8.75
N TYR A 275 3.14 -6.41 -10.04
CA TYR A 275 3.91 -5.40 -10.76
C TYR A 275 3.03 -4.49 -11.63
N PRO A 276 2.10 -3.74 -11.02
CA PRO A 276 1.16 -2.91 -11.78
C PRO A 276 1.85 -1.84 -12.64
N THR A 277 3.04 -1.37 -12.25
CA THR A 277 3.82 -0.41 -13.06
C THR A 277 4.20 -0.99 -14.43
N ALA A 278 4.55 -2.27 -14.47
CA ALA A 278 4.88 -3.00 -15.69
C ALA A 278 3.62 -3.46 -16.42
N TYR A 279 2.68 -4.13 -15.76
CA TYR A 279 1.62 -4.86 -16.49
C TYR A 279 0.27 -4.14 -16.57
N ARG A 280 0.11 -2.94 -16.00
CA ARG A 280 -1.14 -2.18 -16.15
C ARG A 280 -1.37 -1.81 -17.60
N ARG A 281 -2.61 -1.99 -18.05
CA ARG A 281 -3.08 -1.61 -19.39
C ARG A 281 -2.68 -0.18 -19.73
N THR A 282 -1.97 -0.01 -20.85
CA THR A 282 -1.47 1.31 -21.27
C THR A 282 -2.57 2.11 -21.98
N PRO A 283 -2.43 3.45 -22.08
CA PRO A 283 -3.35 4.24 -22.90
C PRO A 283 -3.36 3.86 -24.38
N ALA A 284 -2.21 3.49 -24.95
CA ALA A 284 -2.11 3.08 -26.35
C ALA A 284 -2.79 1.72 -26.58
N GLN A 285 -2.54 0.76 -25.68
CA GLN A 285 -3.19 -0.55 -25.68
C GLN A 285 -4.71 -0.42 -25.69
N ARG A 286 -5.27 0.50 -24.89
CA ARG A 286 -6.72 0.74 -24.86
C ARG A 286 -7.30 1.11 -26.22
N VAL A 287 -6.65 2.02 -26.94
CA VAL A 287 -7.12 2.51 -28.24
C VAL A 287 -6.95 1.42 -29.31
N LEU A 288 -5.81 0.71 -29.29
CA LEU A 288 -5.51 -0.38 -30.22
C LEU A 288 -6.50 -1.54 -30.06
N ASP A 289 -6.75 -1.99 -28.82
CA ASP A 289 -7.73 -3.05 -28.56
C ASP A 289 -9.15 -2.60 -28.94
N ALA A 290 -9.51 -1.33 -28.71
CA ALA A 290 -10.82 -0.80 -29.09
C ALA A 290 -11.01 -0.80 -30.62
N ALA A 291 -9.94 -0.48 -31.38
CA ALA A 291 -9.96 -0.61 -32.83
C ALA A 291 -10.10 -2.07 -33.27
N ALA A 292 -9.34 -2.99 -32.65
CA ALA A 292 -9.40 -4.41 -32.98
C ALA A 292 -10.77 -5.05 -32.67
N ALA A 293 -11.46 -4.57 -31.64
CA ALA A 293 -12.77 -5.07 -31.24
C ALA A 293 -13.91 -4.62 -32.18
N ASN A 294 -13.67 -3.62 -33.05
CA ASN A 294 -14.69 -3.13 -33.96
C ASN A 294 -14.77 -4.00 -35.22
N THR A 295 -15.83 -4.79 -35.31
CA THR A 295 -16.11 -5.72 -36.41
C THR A 295 -16.83 -5.07 -37.60
N THR A 296 -17.06 -3.76 -37.59
CA THR A 296 -17.77 -3.04 -38.68
C THR A 296 -16.85 -2.56 -39.78
N TYR A 297 -15.53 -2.60 -39.57
CA TYR A 297 -14.55 -2.18 -40.57
C TYR A 297 -14.53 -3.14 -41.77
N PRO A 298 -14.10 -2.69 -42.95
CA PRO A 298 -13.83 -3.60 -44.08
C PRO A 298 -12.77 -4.64 -43.71
N GLU A 299 -12.90 -5.86 -44.22
CA GLU A 299 -12.01 -6.98 -43.89
C GLU A 299 -10.50 -6.67 -44.04
N PRO A 300 -10.04 -5.99 -45.11
CA PRO A 300 -8.62 -5.63 -45.23
C PRO A 300 -8.13 -4.70 -44.11
N LEU A 301 -8.99 -3.80 -43.62
CA LEU A 301 -8.67 -2.90 -42.51
C LEU A 301 -8.66 -3.66 -41.18
N GLN A 302 -9.59 -4.60 -40.98
CA GLN A 302 -9.58 -5.46 -39.80
C GLN A 302 -8.29 -6.27 -39.69
N GLU A 303 -7.85 -6.88 -40.80
CA GLU A 303 -6.59 -7.63 -40.84
C GLU A 303 -5.39 -6.74 -40.52
N ALA A 304 -5.32 -5.54 -41.12
CA ALA A 304 -4.24 -4.58 -40.85
C ALA A 304 -4.20 -4.15 -39.37
N ILE A 305 -5.37 -3.91 -38.76
CA ILE A 305 -5.47 -3.57 -37.33
C ILE A 305 -5.05 -4.76 -36.45
N ARG A 306 -5.50 -5.98 -36.77
CA ARG A 306 -5.12 -7.20 -36.03
C ARG A 306 -3.60 -7.42 -36.05
N GLN A 307 -2.96 -7.26 -37.20
CA GLN A 307 -1.50 -7.35 -37.31
C GLN A 307 -0.81 -6.26 -36.48
N LEU A 308 -1.25 -5.01 -36.59
CA LEU A 308 -0.69 -3.88 -35.83
C LEU A 308 -0.79 -4.09 -34.32
N VAL A 309 -1.92 -4.62 -33.85
CA VAL A 309 -2.16 -4.93 -32.43
C VAL A 309 -1.28 -6.09 -31.96
N SER A 310 -1.12 -7.13 -32.80
CA SER A 310 -0.20 -8.24 -32.51
C SER A 310 1.24 -7.75 -32.34
N ASP A 311 1.72 -6.94 -33.29
CA ASP A 311 3.08 -6.37 -33.25
C ASP A 311 3.27 -5.49 -32.00
N TYR A 312 2.26 -4.66 -31.68
CA TYR A 312 2.27 -3.83 -30.48
C TYR A 312 2.38 -4.65 -29.19
N HIS A 313 1.59 -5.71 -29.05
CA HIS A 313 1.62 -6.55 -27.84
C HIS A 313 2.96 -7.27 -27.70
N ALA A 314 3.54 -7.77 -28.80
CA ALA A 314 4.87 -8.39 -28.77
C ALA A 314 5.98 -7.43 -28.31
N GLU A 315 5.97 -6.18 -28.81
CA GLU A 315 6.93 -5.15 -28.37
C GLU A 315 6.63 -4.71 -26.93
N LEU A 316 5.35 -4.61 -26.55
CA LEU A 316 4.92 -4.28 -25.19
C LEU A 316 5.36 -5.32 -24.16
N ASP A 317 5.27 -6.60 -24.49
CA ASP A 317 5.70 -7.70 -23.61
C ASP A 317 7.21 -7.64 -23.33
N THR A 318 8.00 -7.30 -24.35
CA THR A 318 9.44 -7.06 -24.20
C THR A 318 9.70 -5.90 -23.23
N PHE A 319 9.05 -4.75 -23.43
CA PHE A 319 9.18 -3.61 -22.51
C PHE A 319 8.72 -3.93 -21.10
N ASN A 320 7.64 -4.70 -20.94
CA ASN A 320 7.12 -5.08 -19.62
C ASN A 320 8.11 -5.98 -18.87
N ALA A 321 8.75 -6.93 -19.57
CA ALA A 321 9.81 -7.77 -19.01
C ALA A 321 11.04 -6.94 -18.58
N ASP A 322 11.49 -6.00 -19.41
CA ASP A 322 12.61 -5.09 -19.07
C ASP A 322 12.28 -4.20 -17.86
N ILE A 323 11.06 -3.67 -17.81
CA ILE A 323 10.60 -2.87 -16.67
C ILE A 323 10.54 -3.72 -15.40
N LEU A 324 10.02 -4.96 -15.48
CA LEU A 324 9.98 -5.89 -14.37
C LEU A 324 11.39 -6.17 -13.82
N GLN A 325 12.32 -6.55 -14.70
CA GLN A 325 13.71 -6.82 -14.31
C GLN A 325 14.36 -5.58 -13.69
N SER A 326 14.10 -4.40 -14.27
CA SER A 326 14.56 -3.12 -13.73
C SER A 326 14.00 -2.87 -12.32
N ILE A 327 12.71 -3.09 -12.08
CA ILE A 327 12.09 -2.95 -10.75
C ILE A 327 12.73 -3.91 -9.75
N GLN A 328 12.84 -5.20 -10.11
CA GLN A 328 13.37 -6.23 -9.23
C GLN A 328 14.80 -5.91 -8.78
N ARG A 329 15.64 -5.40 -9.70
CA ARG A 329 17.03 -5.01 -9.42
C ARG A 329 17.14 -3.72 -8.62
N ASN A 330 16.42 -2.68 -9.04
CA ASN A 330 16.68 -1.30 -8.61
C ASN A 330 15.86 -0.87 -7.38
N GLU A 331 14.67 -1.45 -7.17
CA GLU A 331 13.83 -1.08 -6.03
C GLU A 331 14.49 -1.39 -4.67
N PRO A 332 15.11 -2.56 -4.46
CA PRO A 332 15.84 -2.83 -3.22
C PRO A 332 17.01 -1.85 -3.03
N ASP A 333 17.75 -1.53 -4.09
CA ASP A 333 18.87 -0.58 -4.02
C ASP A 333 18.42 0.83 -3.63
N ARG A 334 17.26 1.27 -4.13
CA ARG A 334 16.64 2.53 -3.69
C ARG A 334 16.38 2.53 -2.19
N GLU A 335 15.84 1.44 -1.64
CA GLU A 335 15.59 1.34 -0.20
C GLU A 335 16.89 1.26 0.61
N ARG A 336 17.90 0.52 0.13
CA ARG A 336 19.24 0.48 0.76
C ARG A 336 19.88 1.87 0.77
N GLU A 337 19.73 2.63 -0.31
CA GLU A 337 20.26 3.99 -0.39
C GLU A 337 19.55 4.96 0.55
N LYS A 338 18.26 4.76 0.86
CA LYS A 338 17.59 5.52 1.92
C LYS A 338 18.19 5.24 3.29
N VAL A 339 18.50 3.97 3.60
CA VAL A 339 19.17 3.59 4.85
C VAL A 339 20.58 4.21 4.92
N ARG A 340 21.36 4.11 3.85
CA ARG A 340 22.70 4.73 3.79
C ARG A 340 22.64 6.25 3.88
N ASN A 341 21.69 6.90 3.24
CA ASN A 341 21.49 8.34 3.36
C ASN A 341 21.13 8.77 4.79
N ARG A 342 20.48 7.90 5.57
CA ARG A 342 20.26 8.16 6.99
C ARG A 342 21.58 8.15 7.75
N LEU A 343 22.42 7.15 7.52
CA LEU A 343 23.77 7.07 8.10
C LEU A 343 24.62 8.31 7.73
N ARG A 344 24.60 8.72 6.46
CA ARG A 344 25.28 9.95 6.01
C ARG A 344 24.82 11.18 6.78
N LYS A 345 23.51 11.36 6.96
CA LYS A 345 22.97 12.48 7.74
C LYS A 345 23.43 12.48 9.20
N ILE A 346 23.49 11.32 9.83
CA ILE A 346 23.98 11.16 11.21
C ILE A 346 25.45 11.57 11.31
N ASN A 347 26.24 11.19 10.30
CA ASN A 347 27.66 11.54 10.21
C ASN A 347 27.92 12.99 9.72
N GLY A 348 26.88 13.76 9.39
CA GLY A 348 27.02 15.11 8.83
C GLY A 348 27.48 15.16 7.36
N GLU A 349 27.37 14.05 6.63
CA GLU A 349 27.73 13.91 5.22
C GLU A 349 26.58 14.29 4.27
N GLU A 350 26.91 14.60 3.02
CA GLU A 350 25.92 14.90 1.98
C GLU A 350 25.17 13.64 1.52
N THR A 351 23.85 13.77 1.35
CA THR A 351 23.01 12.67 0.86
C THR A 351 23.11 12.49 -0.65
N VAL A 352 23.12 11.24 -1.10
CA VAL A 352 23.13 10.89 -2.53
C VAL A 352 21.70 10.72 -3.03
N LYS A 353 21.36 11.42 -4.11
CA LYS A 353 20.06 11.26 -4.78
C LYS A 353 20.04 9.99 -5.62
N TYR A 354 19.14 9.07 -5.30
CA TYR A 354 18.91 7.88 -6.11
C TYR A 354 18.20 8.22 -7.43
N VAL A 355 18.74 7.77 -8.56
CA VAL A 355 18.12 7.92 -9.89
C VAL A 355 17.70 6.54 -10.38
N SER A 356 16.40 6.35 -10.59
CA SER A 356 15.83 5.05 -10.99
C SER A 356 15.96 4.82 -12.50
N PRO A 357 16.64 3.76 -12.97
CA PRO A 357 16.72 3.42 -14.39
C PRO A 357 15.35 3.09 -15.01
N THR A 358 14.41 2.59 -14.21
CA THR A 358 13.03 2.26 -14.61
C THR A 358 12.28 3.43 -15.25
N LYS A 359 12.63 4.69 -14.92
CA LYS A 359 11.95 5.88 -15.45
C LYS A 359 12.15 6.02 -16.96
N GLU A 360 13.34 5.70 -17.46
CA GLU A 360 13.68 5.79 -18.88
C GLU A 360 12.93 4.71 -19.68
N LEU A 361 12.87 3.49 -19.16
CA LEU A 361 12.09 2.40 -19.76
C LEU A 361 10.60 2.75 -19.86
N LEU A 362 10.03 3.37 -18.82
CA LEU A 362 8.63 3.82 -18.83
C LEU A 362 8.38 4.92 -19.87
N ALA A 363 9.35 5.82 -20.07
CA ALA A 363 9.28 6.85 -21.10
C ALA A 363 9.36 6.22 -22.50
N ALA A 364 10.32 5.32 -22.73
CA ALA A 364 10.48 4.60 -23.99
C ALA A 364 9.24 3.76 -24.34
N ARG A 365 8.64 3.06 -23.37
CA ARG A 365 7.37 2.33 -23.56
C ARG A 365 6.22 3.26 -23.96
N LYS A 366 6.16 4.45 -23.37
CA LYS A 366 5.15 5.45 -23.73
C LYS A 366 5.34 5.95 -25.17
N GLU A 367 6.58 6.24 -25.55
CA GLU A 367 6.92 6.65 -26.91
C GLU A 367 6.61 5.55 -27.94
N MET A 368 6.93 4.30 -27.63
CA MET A 368 6.52 3.14 -28.42
C MET A 368 5.00 3.14 -28.64
N GLY A 369 4.21 3.30 -27.57
CA GLY A 369 2.76 3.40 -27.68
C GLY A 369 2.28 4.53 -28.59
N ILE A 370 2.93 5.70 -28.56
CA ILE A 370 2.60 6.82 -29.46
C ILE A 370 2.85 6.44 -30.92
N ARG A 371 3.98 5.78 -31.23
CA ARG A 371 4.29 5.34 -32.61
C ARG A 371 3.23 4.40 -33.18
N TYR A 372 2.75 3.43 -32.39
CA TYR A 372 1.70 2.51 -32.86
C TYR A 372 0.35 3.21 -33.02
N ILE A 373 0.04 4.21 -32.19
CA ILE A 373 -1.16 5.03 -32.36
C ILE A 373 -1.09 5.86 -33.64
N GLU A 374 0.07 6.42 -33.98
CA GLU A 374 0.26 7.14 -35.25
C GLU A 374 0.04 6.20 -36.45
N ARG A 375 0.60 4.99 -36.42
CA ARG A 375 0.34 3.96 -37.44
C ARG A 375 -1.14 3.60 -37.55
N LEU A 376 -1.84 3.46 -36.42
CA LEU A 376 -3.28 3.19 -36.43
C LEU A 376 -4.05 4.33 -37.12
N ARG A 377 -3.67 5.59 -36.88
CA ARG A 377 -4.29 6.77 -37.49
C ARG A 377 -4.07 6.83 -39.01
N GLU A 378 -2.96 6.30 -39.51
CA GLU A 378 -2.70 6.21 -40.95
C GLU A 378 -3.60 5.18 -41.65
N LEU A 379 -4.10 4.18 -40.92
CA LEU A 379 -4.95 3.13 -41.47
C LEU A 379 -6.44 3.49 -41.56
N MET A 380 -6.91 4.48 -40.78
CA MET A 380 -8.34 4.79 -40.66
C MET A 380 -8.64 6.28 -40.81
N THR A 381 -9.90 6.63 -41.03
CA THR A 381 -10.29 8.05 -41.12
C THR A 381 -10.20 8.74 -39.76
N THR A 382 -10.06 10.07 -39.77
CA THR A 382 -10.03 10.88 -38.54
C THR A 382 -11.29 10.68 -37.68
N GLU A 383 -12.46 10.52 -38.31
CA GLU A 383 -13.73 10.27 -37.62
C GLU A 383 -13.72 8.91 -36.93
N GLN A 384 -13.38 7.84 -37.67
CA GLN A 384 -13.26 6.48 -37.14
C GLN A 384 -12.29 6.42 -35.96
N PHE A 385 -11.16 7.13 -36.05
CA PHE A 385 -10.18 7.18 -34.95
C PHE A 385 -10.71 7.94 -33.73
N ASN A 386 -11.37 9.07 -33.93
CA ASN A 386 -11.89 9.89 -32.83
C ASN A 386 -13.04 9.23 -32.06
N ASP A 387 -13.75 8.31 -32.70
CA ASP A 387 -14.81 7.50 -32.09
C ASP A 387 -14.26 6.38 -31.19
N LEU A 388 -12.97 6.04 -31.28
CA LEU A 388 -12.34 5.03 -30.44
C LEU A 388 -12.23 5.48 -28.98
N GLU A 389 -12.46 4.53 -28.07
CA GLU A 389 -12.32 4.77 -26.63
C GLU A 389 -10.88 5.20 -26.28
N GLY A 390 -10.72 6.41 -25.74
CA GLY A 390 -9.43 6.92 -25.28
C GLY A 390 -8.58 7.63 -26.36
N ALA A 391 -9.00 7.60 -27.63
CA ALA A 391 -8.27 8.21 -28.74
C ALA A 391 -8.17 9.74 -28.66
N ARG A 392 -9.11 10.41 -27.98
CA ARG A 392 -9.10 11.87 -27.76
C ARG A 392 -7.80 12.42 -27.16
N ARG A 393 -7.04 11.60 -26.43
CA ARG A 393 -5.74 11.98 -25.83
C ARG A 393 -4.61 12.09 -26.87
N PHE A 394 -4.81 11.48 -28.04
CA PHE A 394 -3.87 11.41 -29.15
C PHE A 394 -4.37 12.16 -30.38
N ALA A 395 -5.56 12.77 -30.29
CA ALA A 395 -6.04 13.68 -31.31
C ALA A 395 -5.06 14.88 -31.43
N PRO A 396 -4.84 15.40 -32.65
CA PRO A 396 -4.06 16.62 -32.81
C PRO A 396 -4.74 17.71 -31.98
N PRO A 397 -4.00 18.66 -31.40
CA PRO A 397 -4.61 19.87 -30.88
C PRO A 397 -5.43 20.47 -32.03
N THR A 398 -6.75 20.52 -31.87
CA THR A 398 -7.59 21.25 -32.82
C THR A 398 -7.02 22.66 -32.92
N PRO A 399 -6.64 23.14 -34.12
CA PRO A 399 -6.24 24.53 -34.27
C PRO A 399 -7.40 25.35 -33.72
N SER A 400 -7.10 26.15 -32.70
CA SER A 400 -8.08 26.94 -31.96
C SER A 400 -9.11 27.51 -32.91
N GLY A 401 -10.33 26.99 -32.83
CA GLY A 401 -11.44 27.42 -33.66
C GLY A 401 -11.66 28.91 -33.40
N ILE A 402 -11.42 29.70 -34.43
CA ILE A 402 -12.16 30.92 -34.71
C ILE A 402 -13.63 30.59 -34.46
N VAL A 403 -14.21 31.18 -33.42
CA VAL A 403 -15.66 31.13 -33.17
C VAL A 403 -16.32 31.91 -34.31
N PRO A 404 -17.13 31.29 -35.18
CA PRO A 404 -17.91 32.04 -36.14
C PRO A 404 -19.10 32.68 -35.41
N GLY A 405 -19.08 34.00 -35.29
CA GLY A 405 -20.29 34.81 -35.20
C GLY A 405 -20.97 34.92 -33.83
N ALA A 406 -20.25 35.38 -32.81
CA ALA A 406 -20.87 36.21 -31.76
C ALA A 406 -20.56 37.67 -32.09
N ASN A 407 -21.53 38.36 -32.70
CA ASN A 407 -21.52 39.81 -32.82
C ASN A 407 -21.53 40.42 -31.41
N GLY A 408 -20.58 41.30 -31.11
CA GLY A 408 -20.69 42.16 -29.93
C GLY A 408 -19.35 42.62 -29.37
N THR A 409 -18.89 43.76 -29.89
CA THR A 409 -18.05 44.78 -29.21
C THR A 409 -16.72 44.31 -28.61
N GLY A 410 -15.64 44.69 -29.29
CA GLY A 410 -14.29 44.46 -28.83
C GLY A 410 -13.92 45.25 -27.58
N GLU A 411 -13.17 44.57 -26.72
CA GLU A 411 -12.12 45.18 -25.92
C GLU A 411 -10.89 44.27 -25.99
N THR A 412 -9.81 44.85 -26.50
CA THR A 412 -8.49 44.26 -26.66
C THR A 412 -7.86 43.96 -25.31
N LEU A 413 -7.54 42.70 -25.03
CA LEU A 413 -6.49 42.34 -24.08
C LEU A 413 -5.54 41.30 -24.70
N SER A 414 -4.40 41.84 -25.10
CA SER A 414 -3.21 41.15 -25.56
C SER A 414 -2.49 40.42 -24.43
N ASN A 415 -2.05 39.19 -24.75
CA ASN A 415 -0.84 38.51 -24.27
C ASN A 415 -0.47 38.59 -22.78
N VAL A 416 -0.77 37.53 -22.03
CA VAL A 416 0.06 37.12 -20.88
C VAL A 416 0.02 35.58 -20.69
N ASN A 417 1.20 34.97 -20.60
CA ASN A 417 1.55 33.65 -20.04
C ASN A 417 1.74 32.41 -20.94
N LYS A 418 2.91 32.40 -21.60
CA LYS A 418 3.76 31.19 -21.71
C LYS A 418 5.21 31.58 -21.39
N ALA A 419 5.69 31.21 -20.19
CA ALA A 419 7.05 31.21 -19.63
C ALA A 419 6.85 31.43 -18.11
N SER A 420 7.35 30.67 -17.13
CA SER A 420 8.53 29.83 -17.03
C SER A 420 8.35 28.96 -15.79
N ARG A 421 8.65 27.66 -15.89
CA ARG A 421 8.99 26.85 -14.71
C ARG A 421 10.52 26.81 -14.66
N GLY A 422 11.09 27.28 -13.55
CA GLY A 422 12.46 26.93 -13.14
C GLY A 422 13.47 28.07 -13.22
N MET A 423 13.65 28.79 -12.12
CA MET A 423 14.96 29.26 -11.67
C MET A 423 14.86 29.58 -10.17
N ALA A 424 15.69 28.91 -9.37
CA ALA A 424 15.86 29.19 -7.95
C ALA A 424 16.58 30.53 -7.75
N PRO A 425 16.36 31.25 -6.64
CA PRO A 425 17.32 32.25 -6.19
C PRO A 425 18.20 31.65 -5.09
N GLN A 426 19.48 31.44 -5.41
CA GLN A 426 20.54 31.50 -4.42
C GLN A 426 20.58 32.90 -3.80
N GLY A 427 20.83 32.95 -2.49
CA GLY A 427 21.52 34.06 -1.85
C GLY A 427 20.67 34.86 -0.87
N LYS A 428 20.79 34.55 0.42
CA LYS A 428 20.98 35.57 1.45
C LYS A 428 21.80 35.02 2.62
N LYS A 429 22.81 35.82 2.97
CA LYS A 429 23.88 35.60 3.94
C LYS A 429 23.36 35.58 5.40
N PRO A 430 24.17 35.08 6.35
CA PRO A 430 23.74 34.67 7.68
C PRO A 430 23.70 35.81 8.69
N GLY A 431 22.87 35.62 9.73
CA GLY A 431 22.93 36.36 10.98
C GLY A 431 21.74 37.27 11.24
N GLN A 432 20.69 36.73 11.86
CA GLN A 432 19.83 37.46 12.80
C GLN A 432 18.99 36.45 13.60
N ASN A 433 19.20 36.45 14.92
CA ASN A 433 18.53 35.59 15.90
C ASN A 433 17.04 35.98 16.03
N PRO A 434 16.10 35.04 15.97
CA PRO A 434 14.68 35.30 16.24
C PRO A 434 14.42 35.20 17.75
N LYS A 435 14.79 36.23 18.52
CA LYS A 435 14.32 36.39 19.91
C LYS A 435 13.69 37.74 20.23
N ASP A 436 13.60 38.65 19.27
CA ASP A 436 12.95 39.93 19.47
C ASP A 436 11.87 40.12 18.40
N LEU A 437 10.62 39.81 18.75
CA LEU A 437 9.42 40.57 18.36
C LEU A 437 8.18 40.02 19.12
N PRO A 438 7.24 40.90 19.54
CA PRO A 438 6.37 40.68 20.68
C PRO A 438 5.04 39.94 20.40
N SER A 439 4.53 39.34 21.48
CA SER A 439 3.26 38.64 21.67
C SER A 439 2.02 39.25 20.98
N ASN A 440 1.28 38.40 20.26
CA ASN A 440 -0.04 38.67 19.69
C ASN A 440 -1.13 38.56 20.79
N GLN A 441 -1.76 39.67 21.15
CA GLN A 441 -2.96 39.66 22.01
C GLN A 441 -4.22 39.37 21.17
N ALA A 442 -5.07 38.46 21.66
CA ALA A 442 -6.34 38.09 21.07
C ALA A 442 -7.40 39.22 21.23
N PRO A 443 -8.35 39.36 20.27
CA PRO A 443 -9.42 40.36 20.37
C PRO A 443 -10.52 39.96 21.38
N PRO A 444 -11.16 40.92 22.09
CA PRO A 444 -12.16 40.64 23.12
C PRO A 444 -13.58 40.39 22.56
N PRO A 445 -14.47 39.76 23.36
CA PRO A 445 -15.80 39.34 22.92
C PRO A 445 -16.80 40.52 22.84
N LYS A 446 -17.70 40.47 21.84
CA LYS A 446 -18.75 41.48 21.60
C LYS A 446 -19.84 41.43 22.66
N GLN A 447 -20.04 42.53 23.40
CA GLN A 447 -21.19 42.76 24.27
C GLN A 447 -22.43 43.22 23.47
N LYS A 448 -23.60 42.66 23.78
CA LYS A 448 -24.91 43.12 23.29
C LYS A 448 -25.33 44.36 24.08
N GLY A 449 -25.61 45.47 23.39
CA GLY A 449 -26.13 46.70 23.99
C GLY A 449 -27.64 46.63 24.32
N PRO A 450 -28.14 47.52 25.19
CA PRO A 450 -29.50 47.46 25.74
C PRO A 450 -30.55 48.05 24.79
N ARG A 451 -31.76 47.48 24.85
CA ARG A 451 -33.00 48.07 24.32
C ARG A 451 -33.33 49.36 25.08
N ARG A 452 -33.76 50.39 24.37
CA ARG A 452 -34.54 51.51 24.93
C ARG A 452 -35.89 51.55 24.24
N ASP A 453 -36.91 51.53 25.09
CA ASP A 453 -38.33 51.91 25.02
C ASP A 453 -39.10 51.72 23.71
#